data_AF-A0A948D121-F1
#
_entry.id   AF-A0A948D121-F1
#
_cell.length_a   1.000
_cell.length_b   1.000
_cell.length_c   1.000
_cell.angle_alpha   90.00
_cell.angle_beta   90.00
_cell.angle_gamma   90.00
#
_symmetry.space_group_name_H-M   'P 1'
#
loop_
_entity.id
_entity.type
_entity.pdbx_description
1 polymer ?
#
loop_
_entity_poly.entity_id
_entity_poly.type
_entity_poly.pdbx_seq_one_letter_code
_entity_poly.pdbx_strand_id
1 'polypeptide(L)'
;MPDELSQNPAGVPETEQEPVIYTIPDKYYGAALRASAEEKKKSEPAVHAEPAPVKRSKMPVVIVIIVLVAGVAGGFVYFNRDLLFPPAPAPAPVAVVPTAPPLPLLPSAPTNAEATSTNSQSVLLSWADNSANESGFRIERDSGDGIFSAVTSLPPNSTSFLDVSVEAGKTYAYKVFASNISGDSEPSNSAAASVPLPPPLPPEKPTLPPAGLDSDSDGITDLEETLFGTYTRNPDTDGDGFLDGNEVFHLYNPAGNAPVRLLDSALVKVES
;
A
#
# COMPACT_ATOMS: atom_id res chain seq x y z
N MET A 1 -29.37 -59.13 -8.13
CA MET A 1 -28.29 -59.94 -7.53
C MET A 1 -27.66 -60.78 -8.62
N PRO A 2 -26.32 -60.95 -8.66
CA PRO A 2 -25.30 -60.58 -7.64
C PRO A 2 -24.63 -59.24 -7.99
N ASP A 3 -24.10 -58.38 -7.10
CA ASP A 3 -23.20 -58.50 -5.92
C ASP A 3 -21.78 -58.99 -6.23
N GLU A 4 -20.85 -58.04 -6.42
CA GLU A 4 -19.45 -58.25 -6.07
C GLU A 4 -18.77 -56.94 -5.64
N LEU A 5 -18.39 -56.92 -4.36
CA LEU A 5 -17.51 -55.94 -3.73
C LEU A 5 -16.07 -56.08 -4.26
N SER A 6 -15.39 -54.96 -4.50
CA SER A 6 -13.92 -54.93 -4.38
C SER A 6 -13.42 -53.54 -3.95
N GLN A 7 -13.26 -53.42 -2.64
CA GLN A 7 -12.15 -52.82 -1.89
C GLN A 7 -11.47 -51.56 -2.48
N ASN A 8 -11.77 -50.43 -1.85
CA ASN A 8 -11.00 -49.19 -1.92
C ASN A 8 -9.95 -49.20 -0.77
N PRO A 9 -8.63 -49.13 -1.02
CA PRO A 9 -7.67 -49.00 0.06
C PRO A 9 -7.22 -47.55 0.28
N ALA A 10 -7.24 -47.19 1.57
CA ALA A 10 -6.37 -46.24 2.26
C ALA A 10 -6.48 -44.75 1.92
N GLY A 11 -7.13 -44.03 2.84
CA GLY A 11 -7.02 -42.60 3.01
C GLY A 11 -5.57 -42.18 3.28
N VAL A 12 -5.14 -41.15 2.56
CA VAL A 12 -4.02 -40.30 2.90
C VAL A 12 -4.60 -39.16 3.75
N PRO A 13 -4.03 -38.82 4.93
CA PRO A 13 -4.46 -37.63 5.65
C PRO A 13 -3.98 -36.40 4.87
N GLU A 14 -4.92 -35.71 4.24
CA GLU A 14 -4.71 -34.40 3.63
C GLU A 14 -4.51 -33.41 4.78
N THR A 15 -3.25 -33.05 5.04
CA THR A 15 -2.91 -31.96 5.96
C THR A 15 -3.34 -30.65 5.31
N GLU A 16 -4.55 -30.18 5.65
CA GLU A 16 -5.00 -28.82 5.38
C GLU A 16 -4.08 -27.85 6.13
N GLN A 17 -3.02 -27.38 5.46
CA GLN A 17 -2.26 -26.23 5.90
C GLN A 17 -3.07 -24.98 5.53
N GLU A 18 -3.79 -24.42 6.51
CA GLU A 18 -4.43 -23.12 6.36
C GLU A 18 -3.38 -22.07 5.92
N PRO A 19 -3.66 -21.23 4.90
CA PRO A 19 -2.70 -20.25 4.44
C PRO A 19 -2.46 -19.20 5.54
N VAL A 20 -1.22 -19.13 6.04
CA VAL A 20 -0.81 -18.09 6.98
C VAL A 20 -0.75 -16.75 6.23
N ILE A 21 -1.70 -15.87 6.53
CA ILE A 21 -1.77 -14.51 5.96
C ILE A 21 -0.84 -13.61 6.77
N TYR A 22 0.26 -13.16 6.16
CA TYR A 22 1.16 -12.17 6.77
C TYR A 22 0.71 -10.75 6.42
N THR A 23 0.18 -10.02 7.40
CA THR A 23 -0.12 -8.59 7.27
C THR A 23 1.14 -7.76 7.57
N ILE A 24 1.48 -6.81 6.69
CA ILE A 24 2.61 -5.91 6.91
C ILE A 24 2.29 -4.96 8.08
N PRO A 25 3.14 -4.87 9.12
CA PRO A 25 2.90 -3.96 10.24
C PRO A 25 2.94 -2.48 9.81
N ASP A 26 1.98 -1.67 10.30
CA ASP A 26 1.80 -0.24 9.96
C ASP A 26 3.06 0.62 10.04
N LYS A 27 4.06 0.23 10.84
CA LYS A 27 5.33 0.96 10.96
C LYS A 27 6.15 1.04 9.66
N TYR A 28 5.81 0.25 8.65
CA TYR A 28 6.45 0.29 7.32
C TYR A 28 5.66 1.13 6.29
N TYR A 29 4.43 1.56 6.61
CA TYR A 29 3.71 2.54 5.80
C TYR A 29 4.30 3.94 6.02
N GLY A 30 4.91 4.52 4.98
CA GLY A 30 5.34 5.93 4.96
C GLY A 30 6.83 6.22 4.85
N ALA A 31 7.71 5.21 4.84
CA ALA A 31 9.15 5.42 4.63
C ALA A 31 9.49 5.93 3.21
N ALA A 32 8.66 5.60 2.21
CA ALA A 32 8.87 6.01 0.82
C ALA A 32 8.55 7.49 0.53
N LEU A 33 7.82 8.20 1.41
CA LEU A 33 7.41 9.59 1.15
C LEU A 33 8.33 10.64 1.80
N ARG A 34 9.30 10.24 2.63
CA ARG A 34 10.23 11.18 3.29
C ARG A 34 11.57 11.38 2.56
N ALA A 35 11.94 10.49 1.64
CA ALA A 35 13.20 10.61 0.90
C ALA A 35 13.19 11.69 -0.21
N SER A 36 12.02 12.19 -0.61
CA SER A 36 11.88 13.15 -1.72
C SER A 36 11.80 14.63 -1.28
N ALA A 37 11.70 14.90 0.03
CA ALA A 37 11.47 16.26 0.54
C ALA A 37 12.73 17.00 1.00
N GLU A 38 13.87 16.32 1.21
CA GLU A 38 15.05 16.94 1.83
C GLU A 38 16.04 17.59 0.82
N GLU A 39 15.92 17.36 -0.50
CA GLU A 39 16.93 17.80 -1.48
C GLU A 39 16.58 19.07 -2.26
N LYS A 40 15.73 19.96 -1.71
CA LYS A 40 15.37 21.20 -2.44
C LYS A 40 15.07 22.41 -1.56
N LYS A 41 16.06 22.91 -0.82
CA LYS A 41 16.15 24.35 -0.49
C LYS A 41 17.49 24.76 0.11
N LYS A 42 18.23 25.63 -0.61
CA LYS A 42 18.95 26.86 -0.17
C LYS A 42 20.05 27.22 -1.19
N SER A 43 19.70 27.87 -2.32
CA SER A 43 19.67 29.34 -2.55
C SER A 43 21.00 29.95 -3.05
N GLU A 44 21.00 30.40 -4.31
CA GLU A 44 21.84 31.46 -4.93
C GLU A 44 21.51 32.87 -4.38
N PRO A 45 22.16 34.00 -4.80
CA PRO A 45 23.56 34.26 -5.21
C PRO A 45 24.13 35.60 -4.61
N ALA A 46 25.43 35.90 -4.79
CA ALA A 46 25.95 37.25 -5.18
C ALA A 46 27.49 37.44 -5.02
N VAL A 47 28.13 37.71 -6.17
CA VAL A 47 29.09 38.82 -6.45
C VAL A 47 30.53 38.80 -5.90
N HIS A 48 31.47 38.75 -6.86
CA HIS A 48 32.84 39.30 -6.90
C HIS A 48 33.72 39.29 -5.63
N ALA A 49 34.76 38.47 -5.65
CA ALA A 49 36.08 38.85 -5.13
C ALA A 49 37.22 38.07 -5.84
N GLU A 50 38.22 38.85 -6.21
CA GLU A 50 39.53 38.59 -6.84
C GLU A 50 40.35 37.41 -6.27
N PRO A 51 41.23 36.73 -7.06
CA PRO A 51 42.04 35.63 -6.55
C PRO A 51 43.40 36.11 -6.00
N ALA A 52 43.71 35.78 -4.75
CA ALA A 52 45.07 35.89 -4.19
C ALA A 52 45.29 34.91 -3.02
N PRO A 53 46.54 34.56 -2.65
CA PRO A 53 47.61 34.00 -3.46
C PRO A 53 48.05 32.61 -2.92
N VAL A 54 48.80 31.86 -3.73
CA VAL A 54 49.40 30.56 -3.35
C VAL A 54 50.30 30.71 -2.10
N LYS A 55 49.96 30.01 -1.01
CA LYS A 55 50.83 29.87 0.16
C LYS A 55 52.06 29.03 -0.20
N ARG A 56 53.20 29.69 -0.43
CA ARG A 56 54.52 29.04 -0.38
C ARG A 56 54.84 28.71 1.07
N SER A 57 54.99 27.42 1.37
CA SER A 57 55.45 26.93 2.68
C SER A 57 56.88 27.43 2.93
N LYS A 58 57.07 28.20 4.00
CA LYS A 58 58.40 28.59 4.52
C LYS A 58 59.03 27.37 5.17
N MET A 59 60.16 26.91 4.64
CA MET A 59 61.02 25.95 5.34
C MET A 59 61.60 26.61 6.62
N PRO A 60 61.69 25.91 7.76
CA PRO A 60 62.31 26.46 8.94
C PRO A 60 63.84 26.55 8.71
N VAL A 61 64.38 27.76 8.82
CA VAL A 61 65.83 27.98 8.91
C VAL A 61 66.26 27.55 10.31
N VAL A 62 66.97 26.44 10.41
CA VAL A 62 67.58 26.00 11.67
C VAL A 62 68.91 26.74 11.81
N ILE A 63 68.93 27.76 12.66
CA ILE A 63 70.16 28.46 13.05
C ILE A 63 70.82 27.62 14.13
N VAL A 64 71.92 26.95 13.79
CA VAL A 64 72.75 26.22 14.76
C VAL A 64 73.68 27.22 15.44
N ILE A 65 73.37 27.57 16.69
CA ILE A 65 74.24 28.35 17.57
C ILE A 65 75.31 27.39 18.10
N ILE A 66 76.55 27.51 17.62
CA ILE A 66 77.70 26.76 18.15
C ILE A 66 78.30 27.56 19.31
N VAL A 67 78.06 27.09 20.53
CA VAL A 67 78.74 27.58 21.73
C VAL A 67 80.16 27.00 21.74
N LEU A 68 81.16 27.83 21.44
CA LEU A 68 82.58 27.50 21.54
C LEU A 68 83.01 27.59 23.01
N VAL A 69 83.10 26.44 23.69
CA VAL A 69 83.90 26.34 24.92
C VAL A 69 85.32 25.95 24.51
N ALA A 70 86.23 26.92 24.55
CA ALA A 70 87.65 26.71 24.28
C ALA A 70 88.34 26.13 25.53
N GLY A 71 88.89 24.93 25.39
CA GLY A 71 89.80 24.29 26.35
C GLY A 71 90.88 23.54 25.57
N VAL A 72 92.13 23.99 25.71
CA VAL A 72 93.25 23.69 24.84
C VAL A 72 93.97 22.39 25.26
N ALA A 73 93.89 21.35 24.43
CA ALA A 73 94.96 20.39 24.14
C ALA A 73 94.47 19.33 23.11
N GLY A 74 94.89 19.43 21.84
CA GLY A 74 94.69 18.40 20.81
C GLY A 74 93.27 18.29 20.21
N GLY A 75 92.83 19.31 19.45
CA GLY A 75 91.44 19.42 18.99
C GLY A 75 91.13 18.78 17.63
N PHE A 76 90.74 17.50 17.63
CA PHE A 76 89.74 17.02 16.68
C PHE A 76 88.38 17.06 17.38
N VAL A 77 87.40 17.75 16.81
CA VAL A 77 86.00 17.67 17.28
C VAL A 77 85.45 16.33 16.81
N TYR A 78 85.27 15.38 17.74
CA TYR A 78 84.54 14.15 17.47
C TYR A 78 83.05 14.46 17.46
N PHE A 79 82.45 14.60 16.26
CA PHE A 79 81.01 14.48 16.12
C PHE A 79 80.66 12.99 16.06
N ASN A 80 79.94 12.47 17.06
CA ASN A 80 79.35 11.15 16.95
C ASN A 80 78.33 11.17 15.80
N ARG A 81 78.63 10.47 14.70
CA ARG A 81 77.74 10.40 13.52
C ARG A 81 76.35 9.87 13.88
N ASP A 82 76.28 9.01 14.89
CA ASP A 82 75.05 8.36 15.37
C ASP A 82 74.08 9.33 16.05
N LEU A 83 74.54 10.51 16.50
CA LEU A 83 73.68 11.54 17.09
C LEU A 83 73.13 12.54 16.07
N LEU A 84 73.74 12.62 14.87
CA LEU A 84 73.34 13.55 13.82
C LEU A 84 72.35 12.91 12.81
N PHE A 85 72.33 11.58 12.74
CA PHE A 85 71.44 10.82 11.86
C PHE A 85 70.90 9.60 12.63
N PRO A 86 69.81 9.75 13.41
CA PRO A 86 69.14 8.58 13.96
C PRO A 86 68.78 7.62 12.82
N PRO A 87 68.91 6.29 13.00
CA PRO A 87 68.51 5.33 11.97
C PRO A 87 67.05 5.60 11.60
N ALA A 88 66.76 5.62 10.30
CA ALA A 88 65.40 5.82 9.81
C ALA A 88 64.44 4.89 10.57
N PRO A 89 63.28 5.36 11.06
CA PRO A 89 62.31 4.49 11.68
C PRO A 89 62.03 3.33 10.73
N ALA A 90 62.03 2.10 11.25
CA ALA A 90 61.70 0.92 10.46
C ALA A 90 60.40 1.20 9.67
N PRO A 91 60.30 0.80 8.39
CA PRO A 91 59.06 1.00 7.65
C PRO A 91 57.94 0.36 8.45
N ALA A 92 56.86 1.11 8.67
CA ALA A 92 55.66 0.59 9.33
C ALA A 92 55.27 -0.73 8.64
N PRO A 93 54.83 -1.76 9.38
CA PRO A 93 54.37 -3.00 8.76
C PRO A 93 53.31 -2.66 7.73
N VAL A 94 53.51 -3.09 6.48
CA VAL A 94 52.52 -2.91 5.41
C VAL A 94 51.25 -3.58 5.89
N ALA A 95 50.20 -2.80 6.17
CA ALA A 95 48.93 -3.34 6.61
C ALA A 95 48.41 -4.27 5.51
N VAL A 96 48.25 -5.55 5.84
CA VAL A 96 47.60 -6.51 4.94
C VAL A 96 46.15 -6.06 4.82
N VAL A 97 45.76 -5.53 3.67
CA VAL A 97 44.36 -5.19 3.41
C VAL A 97 43.58 -6.50 3.40
N PRO A 98 42.62 -6.72 4.32
CA PRO A 98 41.82 -7.93 4.30
C PRO A 98 41.05 -7.99 2.99
N THR A 99 41.22 -9.06 2.23
CA THR A 99 40.43 -9.34 1.03
C THR A 99 38.97 -9.51 1.45
N ALA A 100 38.06 -8.74 0.86
CA ALA A 100 36.63 -8.88 1.11
C ALA A 100 36.16 -10.31 0.76
N PRO A 101 35.25 -10.90 1.55
CA PRO A 101 34.69 -12.21 1.23
C PRO A 101 33.97 -12.16 -0.13
N PRO A 102 33.95 -13.29 -0.89
CA PRO A 102 33.22 -13.34 -2.14
C PRO A 102 31.73 -13.08 -1.91
N LEU A 103 31.12 -12.31 -2.82
CA LEU A 103 29.67 -12.05 -2.79
C LEU A 103 28.88 -13.37 -2.93
N PRO A 104 27.68 -13.48 -2.33
CA PRO A 104 26.85 -14.67 -2.49
C PRO A 104 26.37 -14.82 -3.94
N LEU A 105 25.92 -16.03 -4.31
CA LEU A 105 25.23 -16.24 -5.59
C LEU A 105 23.88 -15.53 -5.61
N LEU A 106 23.35 -15.25 -6.81
CA LEU A 106 21.97 -14.78 -6.94
C LEU A 106 20.99 -15.83 -6.37
N PRO A 107 19.85 -15.40 -5.81
CA PRO A 107 18.80 -16.31 -5.37
C PRO A 107 18.20 -17.13 -6.51
N SER A 108 17.66 -18.31 -6.19
CA SER A 108 16.83 -19.07 -7.12
C SER A 108 15.48 -18.39 -7.33
N ALA A 109 14.97 -18.39 -8.56
CA ALA A 109 13.67 -17.79 -8.86
C ALA A 109 12.51 -18.50 -8.14
N PRO A 110 11.51 -17.76 -7.62
CA PRO A 110 10.27 -18.35 -7.14
C PRO A 110 9.50 -19.02 -8.29
N THR A 111 8.65 -20.00 -7.97
CA THR A 111 7.82 -20.71 -8.96
C THR A 111 6.37 -20.82 -8.50
N ASN A 112 5.49 -21.32 -9.36
CA ASN A 112 4.07 -21.57 -9.06
C ASN A 112 3.38 -20.34 -8.44
N ALA A 113 3.65 -19.17 -9.00
CA ALA A 113 2.97 -17.96 -8.59
C ALA A 113 1.50 -18.04 -9.02
N GLU A 114 0.60 -17.84 -8.08
CA GLU A 114 -0.86 -17.88 -8.27
C GLU A 114 -1.50 -16.66 -7.63
N ALA A 115 -2.32 -15.95 -8.41
CA ALA A 115 -3.06 -14.78 -7.97
C ALA A 115 -4.55 -15.09 -7.97
N THR A 116 -5.24 -14.81 -6.86
CA THR A 116 -6.67 -15.07 -6.69
C THR A 116 -7.37 -13.85 -6.08
N SER A 117 -8.61 -13.61 -6.47
CA SER A 117 -9.44 -12.55 -5.89
C SER A 117 -10.85 -13.06 -5.69
N THR A 118 -11.34 -12.99 -4.45
CA THR A 118 -12.69 -13.45 -4.06
C THR A 118 -13.62 -12.31 -3.66
N ASN A 119 -13.10 -11.09 -3.59
CA ASN A 119 -13.82 -9.88 -3.19
C ASN A 119 -13.36 -8.69 -4.04
N SER A 120 -14.10 -7.58 -3.97
CA SER A 120 -13.84 -6.39 -4.79
C SER A 120 -12.71 -5.48 -4.31
N GLN A 121 -11.88 -5.93 -3.37
CA GLN A 121 -10.93 -5.07 -2.65
C GLN A 121 -9.51 -5.65 -2.52
N SER A 122 -9.29 -6.90 -2.92
CA SER A 122 -8.00 -7.55 -2.67
C SER A 122 -7.65 -8.62 -3.70
N VAL A 123 -6.35 -8.82 -3.89
CA VAL A 123 -5.78 -9.98 -4.59
C VAL A 123 -4.82 -10.69 -3.64
N LEU A 124 -5.02 -11.99 -3.43
CA LEU A 124 -4.09 -12.87 -2.74
C LEU A 124 -3.13 -13.49 -3.75
N LEU A 125 -1.85 -13.17 -3.63
CA LEU A 125 -0.75 -13.77 -4.38
C LEU A 125 -0.03 -14.79 -3.51
N SER A 126 0.24 -15.97 -4.04
CA SER A 126 1.03 -17.03 -3.39
C SER A 126 2.06 -17.59 -4.37
N TRP A 127 3.17 -18.13 -3.86
CA TRP A 127 4.24 -18.73 -4.67
C TRP A 127 5.03 -19.77 -3.87
N ALA A 128 5.81 -20.59 -4.59
CA ALA A 128 6.81 -21.49 -4.02
C ALA A 128 8.17 -20.79 -3.91
N ASP A 129 8.74 -20.84 -2.71
CA ASP A 129 10.12 -20.43 -2.46
C ASP A 129 11.09 -21.56 -2.84
N ASN A 130 12.08 -21.22 -3.66
CA ASN A 130 13.13 -22.14 -4.12
C ASN A 130 14.53 -21.67 -3.71
N SER A 131 14.64 -20.59 -2.95
CA SER A 131 15.89 -20.02 -2.49
C SER A 131 16.10 -20.33 -1.00
N ALA A 132 17.37 -20.42 -0.61
CA ALA A 132 17.77 -20.49 0.80
C ALA A 132 18.81 -19.41 1.14
N ASN A 133 19.12 -18.55 0.16
CA ASN A 133 20.14 -17.51 0.20
C ASN A 133 19.54 -16.14 -0.13
N GLU A 134 18.21 -16.02 -0.15
CA GLU A 134 17.47 -14.80 -0.28
C GLU A 134 17.43 -14.03 1.06
N SER A 135 17.46 -12.71 0.94
CA SER A 135 17.26 -11.78 2.04
C SER A 135 15.87 -11.14 2.00
N GLY A 136 15.03 -11.53 1.03
CA GLY A 136 13.66 -11.08 0.86
C GLY A 136 13.10 -11.39 -0.52
N PHE A 137 11.87 -10.97 -0.75
CA PHE A 137 11.18 -11.06 -2.04
C PHE A 137 10.71 -9.70 -2.50
N ARG A 138 10.85 -9.40 -3.78
CA ARG A 138 10.31 -8.19 -4.40
C ARG A 138 9.16 -8.58 -5.33
N ILE A 139 8.04 -7.88 -5.18
CA ILE A 139 6.83 -8.13 -5.98
C ILE A 139 6.66 -6.98 -6.95
N GLU A 140 6.47 -7.32 -8.21
CA GLU A 140 6.06 -6.39 -9.25
C GLU A 140 4.65 -6.70 -9.72
N ARG A 141 3.93 -5.64 -10.10
CA ARG A 141 2.56 -5.71 -10.59
C ARG A 141 2.39 -4.87 -11.84
N ASP A 142 1.70 -5.42 -12.81
CA ASP A 142 1.09 -4.73 -13.95
C ASP A 142 -0.37 -4.45 -13.60
N SER A 143 -0.80 -3.19 -13.77
CA SER A 143 -2.15 -2.72 -13.42
C SER A 143 -3.10 -2.66 -14.62
N GLY A 144 -2.73 -3.34 -15.72
CA GLY A 144 -3.48 -3.42 -16.98
C GLY A 144 -2.89 -2.59 -18.12
N ASP A 145 -1.71 -2.00 -17.92
CA ASP A 145 -1.00 -1.18 -18.92
C ASP A 145 0.17 -1.92 -19.59
N GLY A 146 0.44 -3.15 -19.18
CA GLY A 146 1.54 -3.97 -19.69
C GLY A 146 2.89 -3.66 -19.05
N ILE A 147 2.93 -2.80 -18.02
CA ILE A 147 4.16 -2.35 -17.37
C ILE A 147 4.22 -2.88 -15.94
N PHE A 148 5.20 -3.72 -15.67
CA PHE A 148 5.46 -4.21 -14.32
C PHE A 148 6.19 -3.16 -13.50
N SER A 149 5.61 -2.80 -12.35
CA SER A 149 6.20 -1.87 -11.38
C SER A 149 6.27 -2.50 -9.99
N ALA A 150 7.34 -2.21 -9.24
CA ALA A 150 7.49 -2.73 -7.88
C ALA A 150 6.38 -2.22 -6.96
N VAL A 151 5.71 -3.15 -6.27
CA VAL A 151 4.66 -2.86 -5.29
C VAL A 151 5.22 -2.86 -3.88
N THR A 152 6.01 -3.88 -3.55
CA THR A 152 6.53 -4.07 -2.19
C THR A 152 7.77 -4.98 -2.18
N SER A 153 8.42 -5.02 -1.01
CA SER A 153 9.42 -6.02 -0.67
C SER A 153 9.06 -6.69 0.65
N LEU A 154 9.23 -7.99 0.70
CA LEU A 154 8.86 -8.87 1.80
C LEU A 154 10.11 -9.48 2.44
N PRO A 155 10.04 -9.88 3.73
CA PRO A 155 11.15 -10.56 4.40
C PRO A 155 11.48 -11.93 3.77
N PRO A 156 12.65 -12.53 4.12
CA PRO A 156 13.03 -13.87 3.67
C PRO A 156 11.96 -14.92 4.01
N ASN A 157 11.94 -16.04 3.28
CA ASN A 157 10.95 -17.14 3.40
C ASN A 157 9.47 -16.73 3.25
N SER A 158 9.17 -15.54 2.70
CA SER A 158 7.78 -15.18 2.42
C SER A 158 7.25 -15.98 1.23
N THR A 159 6.02 -16.47 1.34
CA THR A 159 5.35 -17.28 0.28
C THR A 159 3.98 -16.75 -0.11
N SER A 160 3.54 -15.64 0.49
CA SER A 160 2.25 -15.01 0.19
C SER A 160 2.28 -13.48 0.35
N PHE A 161 1.38 -12.81 -0.37
CA PHE A 161 1.15 -11.37 -0.33
C PHE A 161 -0.32 -11.05 -0.58
N LEU A 162 -0.92 -10.24 0.29
CA LEU A 162 -2.27 -9.72 0.09
C LEU A 162 -2.20 -8.28 -0.40
N ASP A 163 -2.53 -8.07 -1.67
CA ASP A 163 -2.61 -6.75 -2.27
C ASP A 163 -4.00 -6.14 -2.04
N VAL A 164 -4.09 -5.20 -1.09
CA VAL A 164 -5.31 -4.43 -0.79
C VAL A 164 -5.37 -3.07 -1.48
N SER A 165 -4.38 -2.77 -2.33
CA SER A 165 -4.29 -1.50 -3.08
C SER A 165 -4.96 -1.57 -4.45
N VAL A 166 -5.66 -2.67 -4.72
CA VAL A 166 -6.33 -2.94 -5.99
C VAL A 166 -7.71 -2.30 -6.06
N GLU A 167 -8.09 -1.93 -7.27
CA GLU A 167 -9.43 -1.44 -7.60
C GLU A 167 -10.30 -2.53 -8.21
N ALA A 168 -11.60 -2.51 -7.86
CA ALA A 168 -12.61 -3.40 -8.41
C ALA A 168 -12.76 -3.26 -9.93
N GLY A 169 -13.01 -4.36 -10.63
CA GLY A 169 -13.20 -4.41 -12.08
C GLY A 169 -11.90 -4.34 -12.89
N LYS A 170 -10.72 -4.32 -12.26
CA LYS A 170 -9.43 -4.35 -12.94
C LYS A 170 -8.79 -5.73 -12.89
N THR A 171 -7.97 -6.02 -13.90
CA THR A 171 -7.11 -7.22 -13.94
C THR A 171 -5.68 -6.80 -13.63
N TYR A 172 -5.04 -7.53 -12.73
CA TYR A 172 -3.64 -7.32 -12.36
C TYR A 172 -2.83 -8.56 -12.68
N ALA A 173 -1.59 -8.37 -13.12
CA ALA A 173 -0.61 -9.44 -13.27
C ALA A 173 0.59 -9.20 -12.35
N TYR A 174 1.13 -10.26 -11.78
CA TYR A 174 2.20 -10.22 -10.78
C TYR A 174 3.38 -11.08 -11.20
N LYS A 175 4.57 -10.63 -10.80
CA LYS A 175 5.82 -11.39 -10.83
C LYS A 175 6.54 -11.25 -9.50
N VAL A 176 7.10 -12.34 -9.02
CA VAL A 176 7.83 -12.40 -7.75
C VAL A 176 9.30 -12.69 -8.05
N PHE A 177 10.18 -11.99 -7.35
CA PHE A 177 11.62 -12.13 -7.45
C PHE A 177 12.18 -12.39 -6.06
N ALA A 178 13.12 -13.31 -5.94
CA ALA A 178 13.90 -13.47 -4.72
C ALA A 178 15.12 -12.53 -4.78
N SER A 179 15.44 -11.85 -3.68
CA SER A 179 16.45 -10.78 -3.65
C SER A 179 17.49 -11.03 -2.58
N ASN A 180 18.76 -10.75 -2.87
CA ASN A 180 19.82 -10.65 -1.86
C ASN A 180 20.82 -9.53 -2.19
N ILE A 181 21.94 -9.45 -1.46
CA ILE A 181 22.95 -8.40 -1.67
C ILE A 181 23.62 -8.45 -3.07
N SER A 182 23.57 -9.59 -3.75
CA SER A 182 24.08 -9.74 -5.12
C SER A 182 23.06 -9.34 -6.18
N GLY A 183 21.78 -9.15 -5.81
CA GLY A 183 20.72 -8.70 -6.69
C GLY A 183 19.47 -9.59 -6.64
N ASP A 184 18.64 -9.44 -7.67
CA ASP A 184 17.39 -10.17 -7.85
C ASP A 184 17.59 -11.43 -8.71
N SER A 185 16.80 -12.45 -8.43
CA SER A 185 16.66 -13.64 -9.28
C SER A 185 15.99 -13.30 -10.62
N GLU A 186 15.89 -14.29 -11.51
CA GLU A 186 14.86 -14.26 -12.55
C GLU A 186 13.45 -14.20 -11.92
N PRO A 187 12.45 -13.63 -12.62
CA PRO A 187 11.09 -13.59 -12.11
C PRO A 187 10.46 -14.99 -12.07
N SER A 188 9.45 -15.13 -11.21
CA SER A 188 8.48 -16.21 -11.29
C SER A 188 7.70 -16.21 -12.62
N ASN A 189 6.88 -17.23 -12.84
CA ASN A 189 5.82 -17.15 -13.83
C ASN A 189 4.93 -15.93 -13.56
N SER A 190 4.30 -15.40 -14.61
CA SER A 190 3.33 -14.31 -14.48
C SER A 190 2.00 -14.89 -13.96
N ALA A 191 1.51 -14.37 -12.83
CA ALA A 191 0.23 -14.76 -12.24
C ALA A 191 -0.78 -13.63 -12.40
N ALA A 192 -2.00 -13.90 -12.86
CA ALA A 192 -2.99 -12.84 -13.10
C ALA A 192 -4.32 -13.11 -12.39
N ALA A 193 -4.94 -12.06 -11.88
CA ALA A 193 -6.25 -12.12 -11.24
C ALA A 193 -7.10 -10.91 -11.66
N SER A 194 -8.39 -11.16 -11.86
CA SER A 194 -9.39 -10.11 -12.07
C SER A 194 -10.12 -9.84 -10.76
N VAL A 195 -10.14 -8.57 -10.33
CA VAL A 195 -10.86 -8.17 -9.12
C VAL A 195 -12.32 -7.98 -9.49
N PRO A 196 -13.27 -8.75 -8.92
CA PRO A 196 -14.67 -8.61 -9.25
C PRO A 196 -15.20 -7.22 -8.88
N LEU A 197 -16.20 -6.72 -9.61
CA LEU A 197 -16.97 -5.57 -9.16
C LEU A 197 -17.71 -5.92 -7.86
N PRO A 198 -17.89 -4.96 -6.93
CA PRO A 198 -18.78 -5.19 -5.81
C PRO A 198 -20.18 -5.52 -6.32
N PRO A 199 -20.97 -6.31 -5.58
CA PRO A 199 -22.38 -6.48 -5.88
C PRO A 199 -23.06 -5.12 -6.05
N PRO A 200 -24.02 -4.97 -6.98
CA PRO A 200 -24.79 -3.74 -7.08
C PRO A 200 -25.44 -3.45 -5.73
N LEU A 201 -25.48 -2.17 -5.36
CA LEU A 201 -26.21 -1.76 -4.18
C LEU A 201 -27.67 -2.23 -4.34
N PRO A 202 -28.31 -2.73 -3.26
CA PRO A 202 -29.73 -3.00 -3.30
C PRO A 202 -30.47 -1.72 -3.74
N PRO A 203 -31.63 -1.84 -4.41
CA PRO A 203 -32.42 -0.68 -4.77
C PRO A 203 -32.63 0.17 -3.53
N GLU A 204 -32.37 1.48 -3.64
CA GLU A 204 -32.67 2.40 -2.56
C GLU A 204 -34.13 2.18 -2.16
N LYS A 205 -34.36 1.80 -0.90
CA LYS A 205 -35.72 1.73 -0.37
C LYS A 205 -36.35 3.10 -0.61
N PRO A 206 -37.54 3.19 -1.24
CA PRO A 206 -38.22 4.46 -1.42
C PRO A 206 -38.21 5.20 -0.08
N THR A 207 -37.58 6.36 -0.03
CA THR A 207 -37.65 7.22 1.14
C THR A 207 -39.10 7.65 1.22
N LEU A 208 -39.86 7.00 2.10
CA LEU A 208 -41.14 7.54 2.49
C LEU A 208 -40.88 8.95 3.03
N PRO A 209 -41.77 9.90 2.69
CA PRO A 209 -41.71 11.23 3.29
C PRO A 209 -41.79 11.07 4.81
N PRO A 210 -41.30 12.06 5.58
CA PRO A 210 -41.44 12.03 7.03
C PRO A 210 -42.92 11.81 7.38
N ALA A 211 -43.25 10.69 8.04
CA ALA A 211 -44.56 10.52 8.61
C ALA A 211 -44.76 11.61 9.68
N GLY A 212 -45.88 12.32 9.62
CA GLY A 212 -46.41 12.98 10.82
C GLY A 212 -46.73 14.47 10.74
N LEU A 213 -46.76 15.08 9.55
CA LEU A 213 -47.62 16.27 9.40
C LEU A 213 -48.93 15.81 8.78
N ASP A 214 -49.95 15.84 9.62
CA ASP A 214 -51.35 15.64 9.33
C ASP A 214 -52.02 16.91 9.88
N SER A 215 -52.11 17.91 8.99
CA SER A 215 -52.41 19.30 9.34
C SER A 215 -53.87 19.51 9.76
N ASP A 216 -54.78 18.59 9.45
CA ASP A 216 -56.18 18.60 9.89
C ASP A 216 -56.64 17.36 10.69
N SER A 217 -55.73 16.41 10.93
CA SER A 217 -55.85 15.30 11.87
C SER A 217 -56.96 14.30 11.52
N ASP A 218 -57.12 14.00 10.25
CA ASP A 218 -58.19 13.16 9.72
C ASP A 218 -57.74 11.73 9.36
N GLY A 219 -56.43 11.46 9.46
CA GLY A 219 -55.82 10.17 9.21
C GLY A 219 -55.10 10.03 7.87
N ILE A 220 -55.02 11.11 7.06
CA ILE A 220 -54.16 11.20 5.88
C ILE A 220 -53.04 12.24 6.12
N THR A 221 -51.81 11.97 5.66
CA THR A 221 -50.71 12.95 5.82
C THR A 221 -50.76 14.04 4.74
N ASP A 222 -50.22 15.24 5.02
CA ASP A 222 -50.12 16.36 4.05
C ASP A 222 -49.57 15.96 2.68
N LEU A 223 -48.70 14.94 2.62
CA LEU A 223 -48.23 14.42 1.34
C LEU A 223 -49.22 13.46 0.67
N GLU A 224 -49.83 12.56 1.44
CA GLU A 224 -50.85 11.66 0.92
C GLU A 224 -52.03 12.47 0.37
N GLU A 225 -52.39 13.59 0.98
CA GLU A 225 -53.44 14.48 0.47
C GLU A 225 -53.14 15.03 -0.93
N THR A 226 -51.87 15.32 -1.22
CA THR A 226 -51.43 15.71 -2.57
C THR A 226 -51.64 14.59 -3.59
N LEU A 227 -51.57 13.32 -3.15
CA LEU A 227 -51.78 12.14 -3.99
C LEU A 227 -53.28 11.88 -4.24
N PHE A 228 -54.12 12.09 -3.22
CA PHE A 228 -55.56 11.84 -3.31
C PHE A 228 -56.38 13.07 -3.75
N GLY A 229 -55.72 14.22 -3.94
CA GLY A 229 -56.35 15.45 -4.42
C GLY A 229 -57.18 16.17 -3.36
N THR A 230 -56.88 15.94 -2.09
CA THR A 230 -57.54 16.53 -0.93
C THR A 230 -56.77 17.73 -0.39
N TYR A 231 -57.36 18.45 0.56
CA TYR A 231 -56.81 19.72 1.05
C TYR A 231 -56.21 19.59 2.45
N THR A 232 -54.94 19.96 2.57
CA THR A 232 -54.13 19.83 3.81
C THR A 232 -54.58 20.58 5.05
N ARG A 233 -55.74 21.20 5.06
CA ARG A 233 -56.31 21.87 6.25
C ARG A 233 -57.82 21.70 6.31
N ASN A 234 -58.36 20.77 5.55
CA ASN A 234 -59.79 20.51 5.48
C ASN A 234 -60.02 19.01 5.54
N PRO A 235 -60.41 18.48 6.72
CA PRO A 235 -60.47 17.04 6.96
C PRO A 235 -61.64 16.33 6.25
N ASP A 236 -62.41 17.06 5.42
CA ASP A 236 -63.57 16.64 4.63
C ASP A 236 -63.60 17.54 3.38
N THR A 237 -62.85 17.15 2.35
CA THR A 237 -62.54 17.97 1.17
C THR A 237 -63.78 18.31 0.36
N ASP A 238 -64.72 17.37 0.23
CA ASP A 238 -65.91 17.52 -0.60
C ASP A 238 -67.16 17.95 0.20
N GLY A 239 -67.08 17.95 1.53
CA GLY A 239 -68.09 18.44 2.45
C GLY A 239 -69.29 17.51 2.60
N ASP A 240 -69.12 16.21 2.32
CA ASP A 240 -70.21 15.23 2.37
C ASP A 240 -70.43 14.61 3.77
N GLY A 241 -69.53 14.92 4.71
CA GLY A 241 -69.59 14.51 6.12
C GLY A 241 -68.75 13.27 6.46
N PHE A 242 -68.00 12.73 5.50
CA PHE A 242 -66.97 11.72 5.74
C PHE A 242 -65.58 12.39 5.74
N LEU A 243 -64.68 11.88 6.60
CA LEU A 243 -63.32 12.41 6.64
C LEU A 243 -62.50 11.82 5.49
N ASP A 244 -61.65 12.62 4.85
CA ASP A 244 -60.87 12.20 3.68
C ASP A 244 -60.01 10.96 4.01
N GLY A 245 -59.34 10.97 5.18
CA GLY A 245 -58.57 9.82 5.68
C GLY A 245 -59.42 8.56 5.91
N ASN A 246 -60.66 8.71 6.37
CA ASN A 246 -61.59 7.58 6.55
C ASN A 246 -62.07 7.02 5.20
N GLU A 247 -62.26 7.87 4.20
CA GLU A 247 -62.62 7.45 2.86
C GLU A 247 -61.48 6.73 2.15
N VAL A 248 -60.25 7.25 2.22
CA VAL A 248 -59.06 6.59 1.68
C VAL A 248 -58.86 5.22 2.32
N PHE A 249 -59.02 5.11 3.65
CA PHE A 249 -58.94 3.83 4.36
C PHE A 249 -59.99 2.81 3.91
N HIS A 250 -61.22 3.27 3.63
CA HIS A 250 -62.32 2.42 3.18
C HIS A 250 -62.43 2.30 1.66
N LEU A 251 -61.43 2.77 0.92
CA LEU A 251 -61.38 2.75 -0.54
C LEU A 251 -62.54 3.54 -1.19
N TYR A 252 -62.80 4.76 -0.73
CA TYR A 252 -63.71 5.75 -1.31
C TYR A 252 -62.95 6.98 -1.81
N ASN A 253 -63.54 7.74 -2.73
CA ASN A 253 -62.95 8.95 -3.30
C ASN A 253 -63.17 10.17 -2.40
N PRO A 254 -62.13 10.68 -1.74
CA PRO A 254 -62.28 11.79 -0.77
C PRO A 254 -62.50 13.17 -1.41
N ALA A 255 -62.32 13.30 -2.73
CA ALA A 255 -62.40 14.59 -3.42
C ALA A 255 -63.66 14.69 -4.33
N GLY A 256 -64.67 13.84 -4.15
CA GLY A 256 -65.82 13.83 -5.06
C GLY A 256 -67.14 13.39 -4.45
N ASN A 257 -68.17 14.20 -4.69
CA ASN A 257 -69.47 14.07 -4.05
C ASN A 257 -70.15 12.69 -4.27
N ALA A 258 -70.47 12.03 -3.14
CA ALA A 258 -71.21 10.77 -2.98
C ALA A 258 -70.37 9.50 -3.26
N PRO A 259 -70.65 8.35 -2.59
CA PRO A 259 -69.65 7.31 -2.34
C PRO A 259 -69.24 6.56 -3.62
N VAL A 260 -68.25 7.10 -4.31
CA VAL A 260 -67.54 6.44 -5.41
C VAL A 260 -66.38 5.67 -4.79
N ARG A 261 -66.28 4.36 -5.06
CA ARG A 261 -65.13 3.58 -4.61
C ARG A 261 -63.86 4.10 -5.30
N LEU A 262 -62.72 4.09 -4.62
CA LEU A 262 -61.41 4.50 -5.13
C LEU A 262 -61.05 3.79 -6.45
N LEU A 263 -61.47 2.52 -6.61
CA LEU A 263 -61.31 1.72 -7.83
C LEU A 263 -62.17 2.22 -9.01
N ASP A 264 -63.28 2.89 -8.73
CA ASP A 264 -64.24 3.42 -9.70
C ASP A 264 -63.98 4.92 -9.99
N SER A 265 -63.11 5.57 -9.22
CA SER A 265 -62.81 7.01 -9.25
C SER A 265 -61.76 7.44 -10.28
N ALA A 266 -61.18 6.49 -11.03
CA ALA A 266 -60.04 6.69 -11.95
C ALA A 266 -58.73 7.17 -11.30
N LEU A 267 -58.66 7.35 -9.97
CA LEU A 267 -57.44 7.71 -9.23
C LEU A 267 -56.48 6.52 -9.02
N VAL A 268 -57.02 5.29 -9.02
CA VAL A 268 -56.23 4.05 -8.88
C VAL A 268 -56.49 3.14 -10.06
N LYS A 269 -55.44 2.78 -10.81
CA LYS A 269 -55.50 1.72 -11.84
C LYS A 269 -55.03 0.40 -11.24
N VAL A 270 -55.88 -0.63 -11.34
CA VAL A 270 -55.46 -2.01 -11.12
C VAL A 270 -54.76 -2.46 -12.41
N GLU A 271 -53.44 -2.68 -12.35
CA GLU A 271 -52.76 -3.38 -13.44
C GLU A 271 -53.20 -4.84 -13.41
N SER A 272 -53.82 -5.29 -14.51
CA SER A 272 -54.21 -6.67 -14.78
C SER A 272 -53.06 -7.45 -15.42
#